data_AF-A0AAE0JX32-F1
#
_entry.id   AF-A0AAE0JX32-F1
#
_cell.length_a   1.000
_cell.length_b   1.000
_cell.length_c   1.000
_cell.angle_alpha   90.00
_cell.angle_beta   90.00
_cell.angle_gamma   90.00
#
_symmetry.space_group_name_H-M   'P 1'
#
loop_
_entity.id
_entity.type
_entity.pdbx_description
1 polymer ?
#
loop_
_entity_poly.entity_id
_entity_poly.type
_entity_poly.pdbx_seq_one_letter_code
_entity_poly.pdbx_strand_id
1 'polypeptide(L)'
;MVSATAFAFAALVAVTSALPAAPCATPTLPVNPSGTQLSAPDAGLVLKKIAIGHGIQNYTCTDSAPATIAAATGALAILYDVTSLFPGTLRTGLSNATWNDFPKNLLHGKPVPLNLINKNTGYGATASPFPRAADLTLGNIRASFLGHHYFDQFGSPTFELLTVNLKASLKKLEGFNAPATADKGILNTGAVQWLKLIDNGKGFNKGLTTVYRVVTAGGAAEACSKIGPGVVDSVPYTTYYWFYGPK
;
A
#
# COMPACT_ATOMS: atom_id res chain seq x y z
N MET A 1 42.06 -66.04 40.34
CA MET A 1 40.77 -65.32 40.32
C MET A 1 41.05 -63.84 40.34
N VAL A 2 41.08 -63.17 39.18
CA VAL A 2 40.87 -61.72 39.08
C VAL A 2 40.14 -61.49 37.76
N SER A 3 38.87 -61.13 37.84
CA SER A 3 38.01 -60.85 36.68
C SER A 3 38.11 -59.36 36.37
N ALA A 4 38.53 -59.02 35.15
CA ALA A 4 38.59 -57.64 34.67
C ALA A 4 37.28 -57.27 33.99
N THR A 5 36.50 -56.40 34.62
CA THR A 5 35.29 -55.80 34.05
C THR A 5 35.66 -54.64 33.13
N ALA A 6 35.40 -54.81 31.83
CA ALA A 6 35.52 -53.75 30.84
C ALA A 6 34.25 -52.89 30.81
N PHE A 7 34.38 -51.58 31.05
CA PHE A 7 33.31 -50.61 30.86
C PHE A 7 33.40 -50.05 29.44
N ALA A 8 32.40 -50.33 28.60
CA ALA A 8 32.24 -49.72 27.29
C ALA A 8 31.55 -48.35 27.45
N PHE A 9 32.27 -47.26 27.16
CA PHE A 9 31.69 -45.93 27.01
C PHE A 9 31.07 -45.80 25.60
N ALA A 10 29.75 -45.73 25.53
CA ALA A 10 29.04 -45.38 24.30
C ALA A 10 29.10 -43.85 24.11
N ALA A 11 29.86 -43.38 23.13
CA ALA A 11 29.87 -41.97 22.73
C ALA A 11 28.62 -41.67 21.88
N LEU A 12 27.70 -40.87 22.43
CA LEU A 12 26.51 -40.40 21.71
C LEU A 12 26.91 -39.21 20.82
N VAL A 13 27.07 -39.44 19.51
CA VAL A 13 27.31 -38.36 18.54
C VAL A 13 25.97 -37.70 18.23
N ALA A 14 25.74 -36.49 18.76
CA ALA A 14 24.57 -35.69 18.42
C ALA A 14 24.74 -35.11 17.00
N VAL A 15 24.08 -35.73 16.02
CA VAL A 15 23.98 -35.19 14.66
C VAL A 15 22.93 -34.08 14.67
N THR A 16 23.36 -32.82 14.79
CA THR A 16 22.47 -31.67 14.57
C THR A 16 22.17 -31.56 13.08
N SER A 17 21.04 -32.11 12.64
CA SER A 17 20.50 -31.88 11.31
C SER A 17 20.00 -30.44 11.22
N ALA A 18 20.83 -29.56 10.65
CA ALA A 18 20.37 -28.24 10.24
C ALA A 18 19.40 -28.44 9.07
N LEU A 19 18.09 -28.36 9.34
CA LEU A 19 17.08 -28.27 8.28
C LEU A 19 17.43 -27.06 7.39
N PRO A 20 17.39 -27.20 6.05
CA PRO A 20 17.57 -26.07 5.15
C PRO A 20 16.60 -24.96 5.56
N ALA A 21 17.11 -23.75 5.78
CA ALA A 21 16.24 -22.59 6.00
C ALA A 21 15.25 -22.52 4.83
N ALA A 22 13.95 -22.54 5.11
CA ALA A 22 12.92 -22.43 4.08
C ALA A 22 13.22 -21.19 3.22
N PRO A 23 13.25 -21.31 1.89
CA PRO A 23 13.53 -20.16 1.03
C PRO A 23 12.50 -19.06 1.31
N CYS A 24 12.99 -17.84 1.55
CA CYS A 24 12.15 -16.67 1.77
C CYS A 24 11.21 -16.50 0.57
N ALA A 25 9.91 -16.29 0.82
CA ALA A 25 8.95 -16.15 -0.27
C ALA A 25 9.27 -14.91 -1.11
N THR A 26 9.41 -15.07 -2.43
CA THR A 26 9.52 -13.93 -3.35
C THR A 26 8.18 -13.21 -3.41
N PRO A 27 8.11 -11.91 -3.09
CA PRO A 27 6.84 -11.19 -3.14
C PRO A 27 6.26 -11.13 -4.56
N THR A 28 4.99 -11.50 -4.68
CA THR A 28 4.23 -11.46 -5.93
C THR A 28 3.00 -10.56 -5.76
N LEU A 29 2.61 -9.90 -6.85
CA LEU A 29 1.40 -9.09 -6.85
C LEU A 29 0.18 -9.93 -6.45
N PRO A 30 -0.77 -9.37 -5.68
CA PRO A 30 -1.96 -10.09 -5.27
C PRO A 30 -2.86 -10.37 -6.48
N VAL A 31 -3.55 -11.51 -6.44
CA VAL A 31 -4.55 -11.88 -7.44
C VAL A 31 -5.90 -11.28 -7.02
N ASN A 32 -6.53 -10.55 -7.93
CA ASN A 32 -7.90 -10.08 -7.77
C ASN A 32 -8.87 -11.28 -7.87
N PRO A 33 -9.70 -11.55 -6.85
CA PRO A 33 -10.69 -12.63 -6.89
C PRO A 33 -11.73 -12.51 -8.00
N SER A 34 -11.94 -11.31 -8.58
CA SER A 34 -12.89 -11.12 -9.69
C SER A 34 -12.39 -11.63 -11.04
N GLY A 35 -11.18 -12.21 -11.11
CA GLY A 35 -10.59 -12.77 -12.32
C GLY A 35 -9.76 -11.78 -13.14
N THR A 36 -10.12 -10.49 -13.17
CA THR A 36 -9.35 -9.45 -13.87
C THR A 36 -8.08 -9.09 -13.13
N GLN A 37 -6.91 -9.29 -13.76
CA GLN A 37 -5.59 -8.99 -13.17
C GLN A 37 -4.92 -7.80 -13.86
N LEU A 38 -4.07 -7.10 -13.12
CA LEU A 38 -3.16 -6.11 -13.70
C LEU A 38 -2.06 -6.85 -14.46
N SER A 39 -1.56 -6.26 -15.54
CA SER A 39 -0.43 -6.83 -16.24
C SER A 39 0.80 -6.94 -15.32
N ALA A 40 1.59 -8.00 -15.50
CA ALA A 40 2.80 -8.22 -14.72
C ALA A 40 3.78 -7.04 -14.86
N PRO A 41 4.73 -6.88 -13.90
CA PRO A 41 5.80 -5.90 -14.04
C PRO A 41 6.60 -6.18 -15.31
N ASP A 42 6.98 -5.10 -16.00
CA ASP A 42 7.73 -5.22 -17.25
C ASP A 42 9.07 -5.92 -17.02
N ALA A 43 9.55 -6.63 -18.05
CA ALA A 43 10.79 -7.40 -17.96
C ALA A 43 11.97 -6.50 -17.56
N GLY A 44 12.83 -7.00 -16.66
CA GLY A 44 14.00 -6.26 -16.17
C GLY A 44 13.72 -5.32 -14.99
N LEU A 45 12.46 -5.09 -14.63
CA LEU A 45 12.11 -4.38 -13.40
C LEU A 45 12.23 -5.30 -12.17
N VAL A 46 12.64 -4.71 -11.05
CA VAL A 46 12.70 -5.39 -9.74
C VAL A 46 11.86 -4.64 -8.72
N LEU A 47 11.28 -5.39 -7.79
CA LEU A 47 10.57 -4.83 -6.65
C LEU A 47 11.57 -4.07 -5.76
N LYS A 48 11.35 -2.78 -5.58
CA LYS A 48 12.17 -1.92 -4.70
C LYS A 48 11.57 -1.83 -3.31
N LYS A 49 10.24 -1.63 -3.21
CA LYS A 49 9.50 -1.49 -1.94
C LYS A 49 8.04 -1.92 -2.09
N ILE A 50 7.42 -2.31 -0.97
CA ILE A 50 5.97 -2.34 -0.79
C ILE A 50 5.63 -1.36 0.33
N ALA A 51 4.69 -0.46 0.08
CA ALA A 51 4.19 0.46 1.10
C ALA A 51 2.70 0.27 1.35
N ILE A 52 2.26 0.48 2.58
CA ILE A 52 0.86 0.80 2.86
C ILE A 52 0.70 2.33 2.80
N GLY A 53 -0.21 2.80 1.96
CA GLY A 53 -0.60 4.20 1.91
C GLY A 53 -1.83 4.44 2.77
N HIS A 54 -1.86 5.54 3.51
CA HIS A 54 -3.04 6.01 4.24
C HIS A 54 -3.24 7.50 4.01
N GLY A 55 -4.41 7.88 3.51
CA GLY A 55 -4.65 9.24 3.08
C GLY A 55 -6.06 9.47 2.55
N ILE A 56 -6.19 10.39 1.60
CA ILE A 56 -7.46 10.82 1.00
C ILE A 56 -7.38 10.82 -0.53
N GLN A 57 -8.52 10.54 -1.16
CA GLN A 57 -8.78 10.88 -2.55
C GLN A 57 -9.58 12.18 -2.59
N ASN A 58 -9.27 13.05 -3.55
CA ASN A 58 -9.98 14.31 -3.75
C ASN A 58 -10.80 14.25 -5.03
N TYR A 59 -12.02 14.77 -4.94
CA TYR A 59 -13.02 14.75 -6.00
C TYR A 59 -13.67 16.12 -6.17
N THR A 60 -14.19 16.39 -7.37
CA THR A 60 -15.00 17.58 -7.64
C THR A 60 -16.13 17.25 -8.59
N CYS A 61 -17.16 18.08 -8.57
CA CYS A 61 -18.30 18.00 -9.47
C CYS A 61 -18.48 19.32 -10.21
N THR A 62 -18.91 19.21 -11.47
CA THR A 62 -19.26 20.36 -12.32
C THR A 62 -20.77 20.64 -12.32
N ASP A 63 -21.57 19.68 -11.84
CA ASP A 63 -23.02 19.75 -11.74
C ASP A 63 -23.53 19.05 -10.46
N SER A 64 -24.84 18.99 -10.27
CA SER A 64 -25.50 18.24 -9.19
C SER A 64 -26.30 17.04 -9.69
N ALA A 65 -26.01 16.52 -10.89
CA ALA A 65 -26.86 15.51 -11.50
C ALA A 65 -26.75 14.16 -10.74
N PRO A 66 -27.87 13.47 -10.44
CA PRO A 66 -27.85 12.25 -9.63
C PRO A 66 -27.05 11.09 -10.20
N ALA A 67 -26.92 11.01 -11.53
CA ALA A 67 -26.17 9.97 -12.22
C ALA A 67 -24.68 10.31 -12.42
N THR A 68 -24.27 11.56 -12.17
CA THR A 68 -22.88 12.00 -12.35
C THR A 68 -22.09 11.59 -11.12
N ILE A 69 -20.99 10.88 -11.31
CA ILE A 69 -20.03 10.55 -10.26
C ILE A 69 -18.92 11.60 -10.25
N ALA A 70 -18.49 12.01 -9.06
CA ALA A 70 -17.47 13.04 -8.91
C ALA A 70 -16.14 12.64 -9.57
N ALA A 71 -15.52 13.60 -10.25
CA ALA A 71 -14.28 13.39 -10.97
C ALA A 71 -13.08 13.50 -10.03
N ALA A 72 -12.13 12.57 -10.12
CA ALA A 72 -10.91 12.59 -9.32
C ALA A 72 -10.02 13.78 -9.70
N THR A 73 -9.61 14.57 -8.70
CA THR A 73 -8.72 15.72 -8.86
C THR A 73 -7.32 15.47 -8.30
N GLY A 74 -7.15 14.43 -7.48
CA GLY A 74 -5.86 14.00 -6.96
C GLY A 74 -6.00 13.12 -5.73
N ALA A 75 -4.86 12.82 -5.11
CA ALA A 75 -4.79 12.08 -3.86
C ALA A 75 -3.64 12.62 -3.00
N LEU A 76 -3.72 12.40 -1.70
CA LEU A 76 -2.65 12.65 -0.74
C LEU A 76 -2.56 11.45 0.19
N ALA A 77 -1.37 10.93 0.46
CA ALA A 77 -1.18 9.87 1.45
C ALA A 77 0.23 9.87 2.05
N ILE A 78 0.33 9.45 3.31
CA ILE A 78 1.60 9.01 3.89
C ILE A 78 1.81 7.55 3.52
N LEU A 79 3.05 7.22 3.17
CA LEU A 79 3.50 5.88 2.82
C LEU A 79 4.33 5.31 3.97
N TYR A 80 4.05 4.08 4.36
CA TYR A 80 4.81 3.33 5.35
C TYR A 80 5.36 2.05 4.74
N ASP A 81 6.64 1.75 4.97
CA ASP A 81 7.30 0.57 4.42
C ASP A 81 6.81 -0.70 5.12
N VAL A 82 6.24 -1.61 4.33
CA VAL A 82 5.72 -2.91 4.77
C VAL A 82 6.40 -4.06 4.03
N THR A 83 7.52 -3.80 3.34
CA THR A 83 8.23 -4.80 2.53
C THR A 83 8.61 -6.02 3.37
N SER A 84 9.13 -5.83 4.59
CA SER A 84 9.50 -6.92 5.50
C SER A 84 8.31 -7.62 6.15
N LEU A 85 7.10 -7.07 6.02
CA LEU A 85 5.87 -7.64 6.57
C LEU A 85 5.16 -8.56 5.59
N PHE A 86 5.66 -8.67 4.35
CA PHE A 86 5.08 -9.52 3.32
C PHE A 86 4.99 -10.99 3.79
N PRO A 87 3.86 -11.69 3.54
CA PRO A 87 3.69 -13.08 3.94
C PRO A 87 4.82 -14.00 3.45
N GLY A 88 5.33 -14.85 4.33
CA GLY A 88 6.46 -15.74 4.04
C GLY A 88 7.84 -15.10 4.21
N THR A 89 7.92 -13.82 4.61
CA THR A 89 9.19 -13.21 5.05
C THR A 89 9.62 -13.82 6.38
N LEU A 90 10.87 -14.29 6.47
CA LEU A 90 11.41 -14.91 7.67
C LEU A 90 11.34 -13.95 8.88
N ARG A 91 10.77 -14.43 10.00
CA ARG A 91 10.59 -13.73 11.30
C ARG A 91 9.61 -12.57 11.33
N THR A 92 9.43 -11.81 10.25
CA THR A 92 8.61 -10.58 10.25
C THR A 92 7.35 -10.65 9.40
N GLY A 93 7.23 -11.68 8.53
CA GLY A 93 6.09 -11.82 7.64
C GLY A 93 4.77 -12.00 8.38
N LEU A 94 3.75 -11.24 7.96
CA LEU A 94 2.39 -11.39 8.46
C LEU A 94 1.72 -12.64 7.88
N SER A 95 0.64 -13.11 8.51
CA SER A 95 -0.23 -14.11 7.88
C SER A 95 -0.88 -13.52 6.63
N ASN A 96 -1.24 -14.36 5.65
CA ASN A 96 -1.96 -13.91 4.45
C ASN A 96 -3.26 -13.16 4.79
N ALA A 97 -4.00 -13.65 5.79
CA ALA A 97 -5.22 -13.01 6.26
C ALA A 97 -4.94 -11.61 6.83
N THR A 98 -3.95 -11.51 7.73
CA THR A 98 -3.55 -10.23 8.33
C THR A 98 -3.05 -9.24 7.29
N TRP A 99 -2.26 -9.70 6.31
CA TRP A 99 -1.77 -8.87 5.21
C TRP A 99 -2.91 -8.32 4.35
N ASN A 100 -3.83 -9.19 3.92
CA ASN A 100 -4.97 -8.80 3.08
C ASN A 100 -5.95 -7.87 3.82
N ASP A 101 -6.09 -8.05 5.12
CA ASP A 101 -6.96 -7.23 5.97
C ASP A 101 -6.28 -5.95 6.47
N PHE A 102 -4.98 -5.76 6.26
CA PHE A 102 -4.28 -4.61 6.82
C PHE A 102 -4.78 -3.27 6.28
N PRO A 103 -5.07 -3.07 4.97
CA PRO A 103 -5.67 -1.83 4.50
C PRO A 103 -6.96 -1.48 5.23
N LYS A 104 -7.96 -2.39 5.30
CA LYS A 104 -9.22 -2.11 5.99
C LYS A 104 -8.99 -1.85 7.48
N ASN A 105 -8.16 -2.65 8.15
CA ASN A 105 -7.90 -2.50 9.58
C ASN A 105 -7.18 -1.18 9.89
N LEU A 106 -6.29 -0.73 9.01
CA LEU A 106 -5.63 0.56 9.13
C LEU A 106 -6.61 1.72 8.93
N LEU A 107 -7.47 1.62 7.93
CA LEU A 107 -8.47 2.65 7.62
C LEU A 107 -9.43 2.86 8.79
N HIS A 108 -9.93 1.78 9.38
CA HIS A 108 -10.87 1.86 10.51
C HIS A 108 -10.17 2.05 11.87
N GLY A 109 -8.90 1.64 11.99
CA GLY A 109 -8.16 1.63 13.25
C GLY A 109 -7.34 2.87 13.54
N LYS A 110 -7.13 3.75 12.56
CA LYS A 110 -6.35 4.99 12.71
C LYS A 110 -7.00 6.17 11.99
N PRO A 111 -6.85 7.39 12.52
CA PRO A 111 -7.22 8.59 11.77
C PRO A 111 -6.32 8.77 10.55
N VAL A 112 -6.84 9.46 9.53
CA VAL A 112 -6.07 9.88 8.35
C VAL A 112 -4.85 10.70 8.81
N PRO A 113 -3.61 10.32 8.40
CA PRO A 113 -2.39 10.92 8.92
C PRO A 113 -2.00 12.19 8.13
N LEU A 114 -2.94 13.13 7.96
CA LEU A 114 -2.74 14.39 7.24
C LEU A 114 -3.14 15.58 8.13
N ASN A 115 -2.60 16.76 7.82
CA ASN A 115 -3.05 18.02 8.40
C ASN A 115 -4.40 18.41 7.77
N LEU A 116 -5.50 17.97 8.37
CA LEU A 116 -6.86 18.22 7.91
C LEU A 116 -7.34 19.64 8.23
N ILE A 117 -8.13 20.22 7.32
CA ILE A 117 -8.80 21.52 7.51
C ILE A 117 -9.80 21.42 8.66
N ASN A 118 -10.66 20.39 8.63
CA ASN A 118 -11.74 20.20 9.60
C ASN A 118 -11.69 18.79 10.20
N LYS A 119 -10.90 18.60 11.27
CA LYS A 119 -10.69 17.29 11.90
C LYS A 119 -11.96 16.54 12.33
N ASN A 120 -13.08 17.25 12.51
CA ASN A 120 -14.32 16.70 13.05
C ASN A 120 -15.43 16.52 12.00
N THR A 121 -15.33 17.17 10.85
CA THR A 121 -16.46 17.29 9.90
C THR A 121 -16.09 17.01 8.44
N GLY A 122 -14.82 16.78 8.12
CA GLY A 122 -14.40 16.42 6.77
C GLY A 122 -12.93 15.99 6.67
N TYR A 123 -12.53 15.52 5.48
CA TYR A 123 -11.19 15.00 5.26
C TYR A 123 -10.32 15.85 4.33
N GLY A 124 -10.76 17.06 3.97
CA GLY A 124 -9.94 17.98 3.19
C GLY A 124 -8.64 18.32 3.92
N ALA A 125 -7.51 18.25 3.21
CA ALA A 125 -6.19 18.58 3.77
C ALA A 125 -5.85 20.07 3.56
N THR A 126 -5.07 20.63 4.49
CA THR A 126 -4.53 22.00 4.38
C THR A 126 -3.48 22.12 3.27
N ALA A 127 -3.06 23.34 2.96
CA ALA A 127 -1.99 23.61 1.98
C ALA A 127 -0.62 22.98 2.34
N SER A 128 -0.41 22.63 3.60
CA SER A 128 0.76 21.86 4.07
C SER A 128 0.28 20.50 4.61
N PRO A 129 -0.08 19.56 3.72
CA PRO A 129 -0.88 18.40 4.09
C PRO A 129 -0.12 17.37 4.93
N PHE A 130 1.21 17.31 4.83
CA PHE A 130 2.01 16.30 5.49
C PHE A 130 2.52 16.78 6.86
N PRO A 131 2.17 16.11 7.97
CA PRO A 131 2.78 16.34 9.27
C PRO A 131 4.24 15.86 9.30
N ARG A 132 4.91 16.04 10.44
CA ARG A 132 6.24 15.47 10.67
C ARG A 132 6.22 13.96 10.48
N ALA A 133 7.25 13.42 9.83
CA ALA A 133 7.46 11.99 9.67
C ALA A 133 7.36 11.25 11.01
N ALA A 134 6.55 10.19 11.03
CA ALA A 134 6.34 9.33 12.19
C ALA A 134 6.01 7.91 11.71
N ASP A 135 6.44 6.90 12.45
CA ASP A 135 6.18 5.50 12.14
C ASP A 135 4.72 5.10 12.44
N LEU A 136 4.22 4.11 11.71
CA LEU A 136 2.91 3.53 11.91
C LEU A 136 2.97 2.41 12.96
N THR A 137 2.01 2.42 13.88
CA THR A 137 1.76 1.33 14.83
C THR A 137 0.29 0.96 14.82
N LEU A 138 -0.06 -0.30 14.53
CA LEU A 138 -1.44 -0.83 14.61
C LEU A 138 -1.42 -2.18 15.30
N GLY A 139 -1.85 -2.22 16.57
CA GLY A 139 -1.65 -3.40 17.42
C GLY A 139 -0.16 -3.75 17.49
N ASN A 140 0.18 -4.99 17.10
CA ASN A 140 1.56 -5.48 17.06
C ASN A 140 2.30 -5.17 15.75
N ILE A 141 1.61 -4.59 14.75
CA ILE A 141 2.21 -4.25 13.47
C ILE A 141 2.92 -2.89 13.59
N ARG A 142 4.19 -2.85 13.21
CA ARG A 142 4.99 -1.61 13.11
C ARG A 142 5.52 -1.47 11.70
N ALA A 143 5.37 -0.29 11.11
CA ALA A 143 5.86 0.02 9.76
C ALA A 143 6.50 1.41 9.76
N SER A 144 7.74 1.50 9.28
CA SER A 144 8.47 2.76 9.30
C SER A 144 7.94 3.75 8.27
N PHE A 145 7.99 5.03 8.60
CA PHE A 145 7.71 6.08 7.62
C PHE A 145 8.61 5.89 6.38
N LEU A 146 7.99 5.96 5.19
CA LEU A 146 8.68 5.80 3.92
C LEU A 146 8.66 7.08 3.10
N GLY A 147 7.55 7.83 3.12
CA GLY A 147 7.44 9.07 2.37
C GLY A 147 6.00 9.47 2.04
N HIS A 148 5.82 10.12 0.90
CA HIS A 148 4.55 10.76 0.53
C HIS A 148 4.06 10.37 -0.85
N HIS A 149 2.75 10.33 -1.01
CA HIS A 149 2.07 10.29 -2.29
C HIS A 149 1.23 11.56 -2.46
N TYR A 150 1.34 12.21 -3.62
CA TYR A 150 0.57 13.40 -3.98
C TYR A 150 0.42 13.52 -5.50
N PHE A 151 -0.39 14.46 -5.97
CA PHE A 151 -0.44 14.82 -7.40
C PHE A 151 0.34 16.12 -7.60
N ASP A 152 1.24 16.15 -8.56
CA ASP A 152 1.99 17.36 -8.88
C ASP A 152 1.13 18.39 -9.63
N GLN A 153 1.70 19.58 -9.89
CA GLN A 153 1.03 20.67 -10.62
C GLN A 153 0.57 20.28 -12.04
N PHE A 154 1.06 19.16 -12.58
CA PHE A 154 0.68 18.64 -13.89
C PHE A 154 -0.31 17.48 -13.78
N GLY A 155 -0.92 17.26 -12.61
CA GLY A 155 -1.86 16.17 -12.35
C GLY A 155 -1.23 14.78 -12.38
N SER A 156 0.10 14.66 -12.21
CA SER A 156 0.77 13.37 -12.26
C SER A 156 0.83 12.74 -10.85
N PRO A 157 0.32 11.51 -10.65
CA PRO A 157 0.52 10.79 -9.40
C PRO A 157 2.00 10.64 -9.13
N THR A 158 2.45 11.23 -8.04
CA THR A 158 3.84 11.31 -7.62
C THR A 158 4.02 10.59 -6.30
N PHE A 159 5.10 9.82 -6.20
CA PHE A 159 5.49 9.08 -5.01
C PHE A 159 6.94 9.45 -4.69
N GLU A 160 7.16 9.98 -3.49
CA GLU A 160 8.49 10.29 -2.99
C GLU A 160 8.76 9.38 -1.80
N LEU A 161 9.63 8.38 -1.98
CA LEU A 161 10.08 7.49 -0.92
C LEU A 161 11.33 8.11 -0.28
N LEU A 162 11.08 9.09 0.58
CA LEU A 162 12.09 9.98 1.18
C LEU A 162 13.21 9.21 1.89
N THR A 163 12.88 8.16 2.66
CA THR A 163 13.86 7.44 3.48
C THR A 163 14.82 6.57 2.67
N VAL A 164 14.51 6.32 1.40
CA VAL A 164 15.36 5.54 0.47
C VAL A 164 15.73 6.31 -0.79
N ASN A 165 15.44 7.61 -0.83
CA ASN A 165 15.82 8.51 -1.93
C ASN A 165 15.34 8.03 -3.31
N LEU A 166 14.12 7.50 -3.38
CA LEU A 166 13.48 7.07 -4.62
C LEU A 166 12.27 7.96 -4.94
N LYS A 167 11.98 8.16 -6.23
CA LYS A 167 10.87 8.99 -6.69
C LYS A 167 10.24 8.43 -7.95
N ALA A 168 8.93 8.55 -8.06
CA ALA A 168 8.16 8.25 -9.26
C ALA A 168 7.16 9.38 -9.55
N SER A 169 7.10 9.87 -10.78
CA SER A 169 6.04 10.71 -11.33
C SER A 169 5.46 9.95 -12.52
N LEU A 170 4.19 9.57 -12.41
CA LEU A 170 3.63 8.50 -13.23
C LEU A 170 2.35 8.94 -13.94
N LYS A 171 1.83 8.06 -14.81
CA LYS A 171 0.50 8.13 -15.41
C LYS A 171 -0.18 6.77 -15.29
N LYS A 172 -1.51 6.75 -15.34
CA LYS A 172 -2.28 5.50 -15.37
C LYS A 172 -2.03 4.77 -16.70
N LEU A 173 -1.68 3.49 -16.63
CA LEU A 173 -1.67 2.58 -17.77
C LEU A 173 -2.93 1.71 -17.78
N GLU A 174 -3.20 1.04 -16.65
CA GLU A 174 -4.33 0.12 -16.49
C GLU A 174 -5.08 0.40 -15.20
N GLY A 175 -6.35 0.04 -15.16
CA GLY A 175 -7.08 -0.03 -13.91
C GLY A 175 -8.45 -0.66 -14.05
N PHE A 176 -8.90 -1.26 -12.96
CA PHE A 176 -10.21 -1.90 -12.86
C PHE A 176 -10.77 -1.72 -11.45
N ASN A 177 -12.07 -1.95 -11.33
CA ASN A 177 -12.78 -1.85 -10.05
C ASN A 177 -12.18 -2.82 -9.03
N ALA A 178 -12.02 -2.34 -7.80
CA ALA A 178 -11.66 -3.21 -6.69
C ALA A 178 -12.65 -4.39 -6.59
N PRO A 179 -12.23 -5.54 -6.02
CA PRO A 179 -13.14 -6.65 -5.78
C PRO A 179 -14.40 -6.18 -5.05
N ALA A 180 -15.56 -6.77 -5.32
CA ALA A 180 -16.81 -6.39 -4.64
C ALA A 180 -16.77 -6.60 -3.12
N THR A 181 -15.83 -7.43 -2.63
CA THR A 181 -15.55 -7.67 -1.21
C THR A 181 -14.60 -6.64 -0.59
N ALA A 182 -14.06 -5.71 -1.38
CA ALA A 182 -13.22 -4.64 -0.85
C ALA A 182 -14.01 -3.75 0.13
N ASP A 183 -13.36 -3.35 1.21
CA ASP A 183 -13.99 -2.52 2.23
C ASP A 183 -14.39 -1.17 1.65
N LYS A 184 -15.65 -0.77 1.87
CA LYS A 184 -16.25 0.44 1.29
C LYS A 184 -15.78 1.74 1.96
N GLY A 185 -14.94 1.64 2.98
CA GLY A 185 -14.40 2.74 3.76
C GLY A 185 -15.39 3.32 4.76
N ILE A 186 -14.88 4.23 5.59
CA ILE A 186 -15.61 4.87 6.70
C ILE A 186 -16.86 5.64 6.20
N LEU A 187 -16.80 6.17 4.97
CA LEU A 187 -17.90 6.89 4.34
C LEU A 187 -18.82 6.00 3.49
N ASN A 188 -18.54 4.69 3.42
CA ASN A 188 -19.33 3.71 2.66
C ASN A 188 -19.50 4.05 1.16
N THR A 189 -18.51 4.71 0.57
CA THR A 189 -18.53 5.14 -0.85
C THR A 189 -18.04 4.04 -1.79
N GLY A 190 -17.34 3.03 -1.26
CA GLY A 190 -16.66 1.99 -2.04
C GLY A 190 -15.14 2.14 -2.01
N ALA A 191 -14.45 1.18 -2.62
CA ALA A 191 -12.99 1.17 -2.69
C ALA A 191 -12.48 1.72 -4.03
N VAL A 192 -11.39 2.49 -4.02
CA VAL A 192 -10.74 2.94 -5.26
C VAL A 192 -10.26 1.77 -6.12
N GLN A 193 -10.22 2.00 -7.43
CA GLN A 193 -9.71 1.04 -8.42
C GLN A 193 -8.29 0.56 -8.11
N TRP A 194 -8.01 -0.69 -8.46
CA TRP A 194 -6.63 -1.16 -8.60
C TRP A 194 -6.03 -0.57 -9.86
N LEU A 195 -4.76 -0.17 -9.82
CA LEU A 195 -4.09 0.54 -10.92
C LEU A 195 -2.70 -0.02 -11.19
N LYS A 196 -2.29 -0.05 -12.47
CA LYS A 196 -0.87 -0.05 -12.87
C LYS A 196 -0.54 1.35 -13.37
N LEU A 197 0.45 1.97 -12.73
CA LEU A 197 0.98 3.28 -13.08
C LEU A 197 2.37 3.10 -13.67
N ILE A 198 2.67 3.81 -14.75
CA ILE A 198 3.97 3.76 -15.44
C ILE A 198 4.55 5.16 -15.60
N ASP A 199 5.83 5.22 -15.94
CA ASP A 199 6.53 6.46 -16.27
C ASP A 199 5.70 7.36 -17.19
N ASN A 200 5.53 8.61 -16.78
CA ASN A 200 4.82 9.60 -17.58
C ASN A 200 5.70 10.23 -18.68
N GLY A 201 7.00 9.92 -18.73
CA GLY A 201 7.94 10.41 -19.73
C GLY A 201 8.46 11.82 -19.45
N LYS A 202 8.19 12.39 -18.26
CA LYS A 202 8.59 13.76 -17.91
C LYS A 202 9.99 13.86 -17.29
N GLY A 203 10.68 12.73 -17.08
CA GLY A 203 12.05 12.72 -16.56
C GLY A 203 12.18 13.05 -15.07
N PHE A 204 11.10 12.99 -14.30
CA PHE A 204 11.12 13.26 -12.84
C PHE A 204 11.35 12.01 -11.97
N ASN A 205 11.51 10.84 -12.59
CA ASN A 205 11.71 9.58 -11.90
C ASN A 205 13.12 9.44 -11.34
N LYS A 206 13.23 8.78 -10.18
CA LYS A 206 14.48 8.38 -9.55
C LYS A 206 14.36 6.94 -9.04
N GLY A 207 14.91 6.01 -9.82
CA GLY A 207 14.98 4.58 -9.47
C GLY A 207 13.65 3.83 -9.45
N LEU A 208 12.53 4.48 -9.78
CA LEU A 208 11.19 3.90 -9.87
C LEU A 208 10.56 4.26 -11.21
N THR A 209 9.91 3.31 -11.85
CA THR A 209 9.27 3.49 -13.17
C THR A 209 7.85 2.94 -13.22
N THR A 210 7.51 2.02 -12.30
CA THR A 210 6.20 1.37 -12.28
C THR A 210 5.70 1.26 -10.84
N VAL A 211 4.43 1.61 -10.62
CA VAL A 211 3.76 1.48 -9.31
C VAL A 211 2.41 0.81 -9.48
N TYR A 212 2.15 -0.20 -8.67
CA TYR A 212 0.84 -0.84 -8.60
C TYR A 212 0.09 -0.35 -7.36
N ARG A 213 -1.19 0.01 -7.51
CA ARG A 213 -2.13 0.21 -6.41
C ARG A 213 -3.03 -1.02 -6.32
N VAL A 214 -3.01 -1.73 -5.22
CA VAL A 214 -3.73 -3.00 -5.03
C VAL A 214 -4.23 -3.15 -3.60
N VAL A 215 -5.22 -4.02 -3.39
CA VAL A 215 -5.88 -4.25 -2.08
C VAL A 215 -6.30 -2.92 -1.44
N THR A 216 -7.34 -2.33 -2.00
CA THR A 216 -7.82 -1.00 -1.65
C THR A 216 -8.97 -1.10 -0.65
N ALA A 217 -9.03 -0.15 0.28
CA ALA A 217 -10.15 0.06 1.18
C ALA A 217 -10.55 1.54 1.15
N GLY A 218 -11.83 1.81 0.92
CA GLY A 218 -12.36 3.16 0.83
C GLY A 218 -11.86 3.99 -0.35
N GLY A 219 -12.20 5.27 -0.32
CA GLY A 219 -11.72 6.28 -1.25
C GLY A 219 -12.49 6.40 -2.55
N ALA A 220 -13.52 5.60 -2.82
CA ALA A 220 -14.29 5.79 -4.06
C ALA A 220 -15.08 7.11 -4.02
N ALA A 221 -15.34 7.67 -5.20
CA ALA A 221 -16.08 8.91 -5.38
C ALA A 221 -17.57 8.76 -4.99
N GLU A 222 -18.15 9.85 -4.48
CA GLU A 222 -19.59 9.97 -4.29
C GLU A 222 -20.29 10.53 -5.53
N ALA A 223 -21.62 10.39 -5.55
CA ALA A 223 -22.46 11.02 -6.57
C ALA A 223 -22.47 12.54 -6.43
N CYS A 224 -22.48 13.26 -7.55
CA CYS A 224 -22.48 14.72 -7.58
C CYS A 224 -23.75 15.34 -6.97
N SER A 225 -24.86 14.61 -6.92
CA SER A 225 -26.04 15.03 -6.16
C SER A 225 -25.82 15.15 -4.65
N LYS A 226 -24.80 14.48 -4.09
CA LYS A 226 -24.44 14.59 -2.67
C LYS A 226 -23.41 15.68 -2.40
N ILE A 227 -22.49 15.90 -3.34
CA ILE A 227 -21.36 16.84 -3.18
C ILE A 227 -21.75 18.25 -3.62
N GLY A 228 -22.42 18.37 -4.77
CA GLY A 228 -22.74 19.64 -5.42
C GLY A 228 -21.58 20.25 -6.22
N PRO A 229 -21.86 21.20 -7.13
CA PRO A 229 -20.87 21.78 -8.02
C PRO A 229 -19.87 22.66 -7.28
N GLY A 230 -18.59 22.59 -7.68
CA GLY A 230 -17.52 23.45 -7.15
C GLY A 230 -17.05 23.10 -5.73
N VAL A 231 -17.60 22.05 -5.11
CA VAL A 231 -17.16 21.55 -3.81
C VAL A 231 -16.07 20.50 -4.01
N VAL A 232 -15.00 20.58 -3.22
CA VAL A 232 -14.00 19.51 -3.14
C VAL A 232 -14.45 18.53 -2.07
N ASP A 233 -14.68 17.29 -2.48
CA ASP A 233 -14.94 16.18 -1.59
C ASP A 233 -13.67 15.35 -1.36
N SER A 234 -13.43 14.95 -0.13
CA SER A 234 -12.25 14.20 0.27
C SER A 234 -12.65 12.91 0.96
N VAL A 235 -12.26 11.77 0.40
CA VAL A 235 -12.65 10.46 0.87
C VAL A 235 -11.43 9.69 1.39
N PRO A 236 -11.41 9.26 2.67
CA PRO A 236 -10.33 8.46 3.23
C PRO A 236 -10.13 7.14 2.52
N TYR A 237 -8.88 6.74 2.36
CA TYR A 237 -8.54 5.44 1.81
C TYR A 237 -7.23 4.89 2.37
N THR A 238 -7.09 3.57 2.25
CA THR A 238 -5.84 2.85 2.44
C THR A 238 -5.64 1.85 1.31
N THR A 239 -4.37 1.54 0.99
CA THR A 239 -4.03 0.59 -0.08
C THR A 239 -2.58 0.18 0.01
N TYR A 240 -2.22 -0.96 -0.59
CA TYR A 240 -0.84 -1.26 -0.90
C TYR A 240 -0.38 -0.59 -2.19
N TYR A 241 0.83 -0.04 -2.15
CA TYR A 241 1.59 0.39 -3.29
C TYR A 241 2.83 -0.48 -3.47
N TRP A 242 2.98 -1.07 -4.65
CA TRP A 242 4.16 -1.88 -4.99
C TRP A 242 5.02 -1.13 -5.98
N PHE A 243 6.27 -0.86 -5.60
CA PHE A 243 7.19 0.01 -6.31
C PHE A 243 8.24 -0.79 -7.05
N TYR A 244 8.29 -0.63 -8.36
CA TYR A 244 9.24 -1.30 -9.25
C TYR A 244 10.11 -0.29 -9.99
N GLY A 245 11.34 -0.69 -10.27
CA GLY A 245 12.27 0.07 -11.08
C GLY A 245 13.38 -0.80 -11.68
N PRO A 246 14.26 -0.23 -12.51
CA PRO A 246 15.41 -0.94 -13.07
C PRO A 246 16.28 -1.58 -11.97
N LYS A 247 17.00 -2.65 -12.31
CA LYS A 247 17.93 -3.32 -11.40
C LYS A 247 18.89 -2.34 -10.74
#